data_AF-A0A7K3BJ64-F1
#
_entry.id   AF-A0A7K3BJ64-F1
#
_cell.length_a   1.000
_cell.length_b   1.000
_cell.length_c   1.000
_cell.angle_alpha   90.00
_cell.angle_beta   90.00
_cell.angle_gamma   90.00
#
_symmetry.space_group_name_H-M   'P 1'
#
loop_
_entity.id
_entity.type
_entity.pdbx_description
1 polymer ?
#
loop_
_entity_poly.entity_id
_entity_poly.type
_entity_poly.pdbx_seq_one_letter_code
_entity_poly.pdbx_strand_id
1 'polypeptide(L)'
;MTSSGAALTHALGAVAAAASRVPGQARPAVLAERPDATVVRGGRLVAKAHAPGTDPGELALRLRVAAHPLLDGVLLPPAPLPDHGGALSTVLLGRTVSLWPLGEPVDRDDPDSAPWAEAGALLARLHTVPPARLPGPPPQMRGPVSAARAVARMLASGPGDPAVLAAWHGLPPWARGEAPQPRQVLCHGDLHMGQLVRHPAPDGPWCLIDVDDLGLGEPAWDLARPAMWFAAGLLDPADWGRFLGAYRAGGGPAVPADGDPWPHLDAAARALAVQTAATAVAKAAQEGRALDGAEQSVLDTCRRIAEVKCSSTPGDDPRPARTRR
;
A
#
# COMPACT_ATOMS: atom_id res chain seq x y z
N MET A 1 8.30 -13.73 22.50
CA MET A 1 7.06 -14.30 21.91
C MET A 1 6.04 -14.53 23.01
N THR A 2 4.84 -13.98 22.89
CA THR A 2 3.74 -14.32 23.81
C THR A 2 3.21 -15.72 23.46
N SER A 3 2.70 -16.46 24.45
CA SER A 3 2.11 -17.81 24.24
C SER A 3 1.05 -17.81 23.13
N SER A 4 0.28 -16.72 23.01
CA SER A 4 -0.73 -16.52 21.96
C SER A 4 -0.15 -16.42 20.54
N GLY A 5 1.00 -15.75 20.36
CA GLY A 5 1.65 -15.62 19.04
C GLY A 5 2.18 -16.95 18.50
N ALA A 6 2.83 -17.74 19.37
CA ALA A 6 3.32 -19.08 19.01
C ALA A 6 2.17 -20.04 18.63
N ALA A 7 1.05 -19.98 19.36
CA ALA A 7 -0.14 -20.77 19.06
C ALA A 7 -0.75 -20.38 17.69
N LEU A 8 -0.82 -19.08 17.38
CA LEU A 8 -1.32 -18.61 16.07
C LEU A 8 -0.42 -19.08 14.93
N THR A 9 0.89 -18.90 15.04
CA THR A 9 1.85 -19.36 14.03
C THR A 9 1.74 -20.85 13.75
N HIS A 10 1.64 -21.66 14.81
CA HIS A 10 1.47 -23.11 14.67
C HIS A 10 0.15 -23.45 13.96
N ALA A 11 -0.95 -22.82 14.37
CA ALA A 11 -2.27 -23.07 13.79
C ALA A 11 -2.34 -22.65 12.31
N LEU A 12 -1.72 -21.52 11.93
CA LEU A 12 -1.62 -21.09 10.53
C LEU A 12 -0.85 -22.11 9.68
N GLY A 13 0.28 -22.60 10.19
CA GLY A 13 1.08 -23.64 9.53
C GLY A 13 0.28 -24.92 9.29
N ALA A 14 -0.50 -25.35 10.28
CA ALA A 14 -1.36 -26.53 10.17
C ALA A 14 -2.44 -26.35 9.10
N VAL A 15 -3.12 -25.19 9.07
CA VAL A 15 -4.17 -24.91 8.06
C VAL A 15 -3.59 -24.89 6.64
N ALA A 16 -2.45 -24.22 6.42
CA ALA A 16 -1.81 -24.18 5.10
C ALA A 16 -1.32 -25.57 4.65
N ALA A 17 -0.75 -26.36 5.57
CA ALA A 17 -0.28 -27.71 5.27
C ALA A 17 -1.43 -28.67 4.92
N ALA A 18 -2.51 -28.65 5.71
CA ALA A 18 -3.71 -29.45 5.47
C ALA A 18 -4.34 -29.12 4.10
N ALA A 19 -4.49 -27.82 3.80
CA ALA A 19 -5.06 -27.36 2.53
C ALA A 19 -4.16 -27.67 1.32
N SER A 20 -2.84 -27.73 1.50
CA SER A 20 -1.90 -28.06 0.42
C SER A 20 -2.02 -29.51 -0.07
N ARG A 21 -2.60 -30.43 0.73
CA ARG A 21 -2.73 -31.87 0.42
C ARG A 21 -1.41 -32.54 -0.03
N VAL A 22 -0.26 -32.02 0.40
CA VAL A 22 1.06 -32.62 0.15
C VAL A 22 1.46 -33.41 1.40
N PRO A 23 1.44 -34.76 1.38
CA PRO A 23 1.89 -35.54 2.53
C PRO A 23 3.37 -35.32 2.80
N GLY A 24 3.72 -34.94 4.03
CA GLY A 24 5.04 -35.23 4.62
C GLY A 24 6.22 -34.28 4.36
N GLN A 25 6.11 -33.11 3.72
CA GLN A 25 7.32 -32.34 3.37
C GLN A 25 7.18 -30.81 3.49
N ALA A 26 7.31 -30.31 4.72
CA ALA A 26 8.01 -29.07 5.13
C ALA A 26 7.48 -28.64 6.49
N ARG A 27 8.37 -28.39 7.46
CA ARG A 27 7.96 -27.70 8.70
C ARG A 27 7.38 -26.33 8.32
N PRO A 28 6.29 -25.88 8.96
CA PRO A 28 5.80 -24.54 8.76
C PRO A 28 6.92 -23.51 8.93
N ALA A 29 7.02 -22.58 7.99
CA ALA A 29 8.03 -21.53 8.01
C ALA A 29 7.34 -20.17 8.15
N VAL A 30 7.71 -19.42 9.18
CA VAL A 30 7.24 -18.04 9.36
C VAL A 30 7.91 -17.17 8.31
N LEU A 31 7.11 -16.56 7.43
CA LEU A 31 7.60 -15.62 6.42
C LEU A 31 7.56 -14.18 6.94
N ALA A 32 6.57 -13.86 7.78
CA ALA A 32 6.48 -12.57 8.46
C ALA A 32 5.71 -12.70 9.78
N GLU A 33 6.19 -12.03 10.82
CA GLU A 33 5.48 -11.91 12.10
C GLU A 33 5.50 -10.45 12.53
N ARG A 34 4.37 -9.76 12.33
CA ARG A 34 4.16 -8.36 12.69
C ARG A 34 2.87 -8.24 13.49
N PRO A 35 2.70 -7.20 14.33
CA PRO A 35 1.47 -6.99 15.10
C PRO A 35 0.20 -6.96 14.24
N ASP A 36 0.32 -6.43 13.03
CA ASP A 36 -0.74 -6.25 12.03
C ASP A 36 -0.89 -7.43 11.05
N ALA A 37 0.09 -8.33 10.94
CA ALA A 37 -0.04 -9.52 10.09
C ALA A 37 0.92 -10.64 10.49
N THR A 38 0.44 -11.88 10.46
CA THR A 38 1.29 -13.08 10.60
C THR A 38 1.14 -13.94 9.35
N VAL A 39 2.27 -14.29 8.73
CA VAL A 39 2.31 -15.00 7.45
C VAL A 39 3.16 -16.26 7.63
N VAL A 40 2.56 -17.42 7.40
CA VAL A 40 3.18 -18.73 7.60
C VAL A 40 3.01 -19.58 6.36
N ARG A 41 4.12 -20.09 5.82
CA ARG A 41 4.12 -21.08 4.75
C ARG A 41 3.83 -22.47 5.31
N GLY A 42 2.91 -23.20 4.68
CA GLY A 42 2.71 -24.63 4.86
C GLY A 42 2.66 -25.32 3.50
N GLY A 43 3.73 -26.00 3.10
CA GLY A 43 3.82 -26.64 1.79
C GLY A 43 3.89 -25.62 0.64
N ARG A 44 2.89 -25.68 -0.26
CA ARG A 44 2.75 -24.81 -1.45
C ARG A 44 1.79 -23.64 -1.21
N LEU A 45 1.25 -23.53 0.00
CA LEU A 45 0.36 -22.46 0.40
C LEU A 45 0.97 -21.61 1.50
N VAL A 46 0.45 -20.39 1.60
CA VAL A 46 0.75 -19.42 2.64
C VAL A 46 -0.54 -19.07 3.35
N ALA A 47 -0.57 -19.21 4.67
CA ALA A 47 -1.64 -18.71 5.51
C ALA A 47 -1.28 -17.33 6.04
N LYS A 48 -2.20 -16.38 5.87
CA LYS A 48 -2.08 -15.02 6.39
C LYS A 48 -3.15 -14.77 7.44
N ALA A 49 -2.75 -14.49 8.67
CA ALA A 49 -3.62 -13.86 9.66
C ALA A 49 -3.60 -12.34 9.47
N HIS A 50 -4.75 -11.77 9.16
CA HIS A 50 -4.95 -10.33 8.95
C HIS A 50 -5.00 -9.58 10.28
N ALA A 51 -4.83 -8.26 10.27
CA ALA A 51 -4.73 -7.43 11.47
C ALA A 51 -5.90 -7.69 12.46
N PRO A 52 -5.65 -7.63 13.79
CA PRO A 52 -6.73 -7.69 14.77
C PRO A 52 -7.80 -6.63 14.48
N GLY A 53 -9.08 -7.00 14.58
CA GLY A 53 -10.19 -6.09 14.29
C GLY A 53 -10.46 -5.83 12.81
N THR A 54 -9.81 -6.57 11.90
CA THR A 54 -10.18 -6.54 10.47
C THR A 54 -11.65 -6.97 10.31
N ASP A 55 -12.46 -6.11 9.68
CA ASP A 55 -13.84 -6.44 9.34
C ASP A 55 -13.89 -7.67 8.42
N PRO A 56 -14.51 -8.78 8.85
CA PRO A 56 -14.54 -10.01 8.05
C PRO A 56 -15.32 -9.87 6.74
N GLY A 57 -16.35 -9.01 6.69
CA GLY A 57 -17.17 -8.79 5.52
C GLY A 57 -16.44 -7.99 4.43
N GLU A 58 -15.77 -6.90 4.82
CA GLU A 58 -14.91 -6.14 3.90
C GLU A 58 -13.78 -7.01 3.36
N LEU A 59 -13.12 -7.79 4.21
CA LEU A 59 -12.03 -8.66 3.79
C LEU A 59 -12.54 -9.76 2.85
N ALA A 60 -13.65 -10.42 3.18
CA ALA A 60 -14.24 -11.44 2.29
C ALA A 60 -14.60 -10.85 0.91
N LEU A 61 -15.02 -9.59 0.87
CA LEU A 61 -15.25 -8.89 -0.39
C LEU A 61 -13.94 -8.61 -1.15
N ARG A 62 -12.89 -8.10 -0.49
CA ARG A 62 -11.56 -7.91 -1.11
C ARG A 62 -10.99 -9.21 -1.66
N LEU A 63 -11.13 -10.32 -0.93
CA LEU A 63 -10.70 -11.65 -1.37
C LEU A 63 -11.48 -12.12 -2.62
N ARG A 64 -12.79 -11.88 -2.68
CA ARG A 64 -13.60 -12.19 -3.87
C ARG A 64 -13.24 -11.32 -5.06
N VAL A 65 -12.90 -10.05 -4.84
CA VAL A 65 -12.38 -9.18 -5.90
C VAL A 65 -11.04 -9.71 -6.42
N ALA A 66 -10.12 -10.08 -5.52
CA ALA A 66 -8.83 -10.66 -5.88
C ALA A 66 -8.93 -11.99 -6.64
N ALA A 67 -9.96 -12.79 -6.34
CA ALA A 67 -10.25 -14.05 -7.05
C ALA A 67 -11.05 -13.86 -8.35
N HIS A 68 -11.41 -12.63 -8.73
CA HIS A 68 -12.28 -12.39 -9.87
C HIS A 68 -11.51 -12.55 -11.20
N PRO A 69 -12.08 -13.21 -12.24
CA PRO A 69 -11.38 -13.46 -13.50
C PRO A 69 -10.85 -12.22 -14.24
N LEU A 70 -11.45 -11.04 -14.00
CA LEU A 70 -10.95 -9.79 -14.57
C LEU A 70 -9.58 -9.36 -14.01
N LEU A 71 -9.19 -9.91 -12.86
CA LEU A 71 -7.91 -9.63 -12.20
C LEU A 71 -6.91 -10.79 -12.35
N ASP A 72 -7.20 -11.76 -13.22
CA ASP A 72 -6.27 -12.83 -13.56
C ASP A 72 -4.96 -12.27 -14.12
N GLY A 73 -3.86 -12.69 -13.50
CA GLY A 73 -2.53 -12.18 -13.79
C GLY A 73 -2.30 -10.72 -13.37
N VAL A 74 -3.22 -10.10 -12.63
CA VAL A 74 -3.02 -8.80 -11.95
C VAL A 74 -2.79 -9.04 -10.46
N LEU A 75 -3.79 -9.63 -9.78
CA LEU A 75 -3.71 -10.04 -8.39
C LEU A 75 -3.47 -11.55 -8.33
N LEU A 76 -2.70 -11.99 -7.35
CA LEU A 76 -2.63 -13.42 -7.05
C LEU A 76 -3.99 -13.85 -6.47
N PRO A 77 -4.70 -14.83 -7.03
CA PRO A 77 -5.97 -15.24 -6.47
C PRO A 77 -5.75 -15.99 -5.14
N PRO A 78 -6.56 -15.73 -4.10
CA PRO A 78 -6.51 -16.51 -2.86
C PRO A 78 -6.94 -17.96 -3.12
N ALA A 79 -6.36 -18.89 -2.37
CA ALA A 79 -6.72 -20.29 -2.41
C ALA A 79 -7.99 -20.56 -1.57
N PRO A 80 -8.96 -21.35 -2.07
CA PRO A 80 -10.13 -21.73 -1.29
C PRO A 80 -9.72 -22.63 -0.11
N LEU A 81 -10.43 -22.48 1.00
CA LEU A 81 -10.30 -23.35 2.17
C LEU A 81 -11.15 -24.62 1.96
N PRO A 82 -10.54 -25.81 1.76
CA PRO A 82 -11.30 -27.02 1.43
C PRO A 82 -12.29 -27.43 2.53
N ASP A 83 -11.88 -27.31 3.79
CA ASP A 83 -12.67 -27.72 4.97
C ASP A 83 -13.78 -26.71 5.33
N HIS A 84 -13.86 -25.59 4.61
CA HIS A 84 -14.84 -24.52 4.81
C HIS A 84 -15.73 -24.30 3.58
N GLY A 85 -16.04 -25.36 2.84
CA GLY A 85 -16.96 -25.30 1.70
C GLY A 85 -16.47 -24.41 0.56
N GLY A 86 -15.15 -24.20 0.44
CA GLY A 86 -14.56 -23.33 -0.57
C GLY A 86 -14.56 -21.84 -0.22
N ALA A 87 -14.85 -21.47 1.03
CA ALA A 87 -14.70 -20.09 1.50
C ALA A 87 -13.26 -19.58 1.32
N LEU A 88 -13.09 -18.26 1.12
CA LEU A 88 -11.78 -17.63 0.94
C LEU A 88 -11.13 -17.18 2.26
N SER A 89 -11.89 -17.19 3.36
CA SER A 89 -11.40 -16.85 4.69
C SER A 89 -12.10 -17.64 5.79
N THR A 90 -11.43 -17.79 6.93
CA THR A 90 -11.96 -18.37 8.17
C THR A 90 -11.48 -17.55 9.37
N VAL A 91 -11.98 -17.84 10.57
CA VAL A 91 -11.49 -17.23 11.81
C VAL A 91 -10.74 -18.27 12.63
N LEU A 92 -9.50 -17.95 13.00
CA LEU A 92 -8.62 -18.81 13.78
C LEU A 92 -8.05 -18.02 14.95
N LEU A 93 -8.31 -18.48 16.18
CA LEU A 93 -7.82 -17.83 17.41
C LEU A 93 -8.14 -16.31 17.45
N GLY A 94 -9.34 -15.93 17.00
CA GLY A 94 -9.81 -14.54 16.99
C GLY A 94 -9.23 -13.66 15.87
N ARG A 95 -8.47 -14.23 14.92
CA ARG A 95 -7.92 -13.54 13.75
C ARG A 95 -8.59 -14.07 12.48
N THR A 96 -8.96 -13.19 11.57
CA THR A 96 -9.37 -13.61 10.23
C THR A 96 -8.16 -14.11 9.46
N VAL A 97 -8.29 -15.24 8.77
CA VAL A 97 -7.22 -15.95 8.06
C VAL A 97 -7.64 -16.23 6.63
N SER A 98 -6.72 -16.06 5.68
CA SER A 98 -6.87 -16.46 4.28
C SER A 98 -5.67 -17.31 3.81
N LEU A 99 -5.86 -18.05 2.72
CA LEU A 99 -4.82 -18.86 2.09
C LEU A 99 -4.44 -18.32 0.72
N TRP A 100 -3.17 -18.47 0.36
CA TRP A 100 -2.61 -17.98 -0.90
C TRP A 100 -1.64 -18.99 -1.48
N PRO A 101 -1.57 -19.16 -2.81
CA PRO A 101 -0.46 -19.85 -3.43
C PRO A 101 0.88 -19.25 -3.02
N LEU A 102 1.90 -20.08 -2.80
CA LEU A 102 3.25 -19.60 -2.56
C LEU A 102 3.84 -19.03 -3.88
N GLY A 103 4.21 -17.76 -3.85
CA GLY A 103 5.00 -17.11 -4.90
C GLY A 103 6.39 -16.72 -4.41
N GLU A 104 7.25 -16.29 -5.33
CA GLU A 104 8.58 -15.78 -5.02
C GLU A 104 8.55 -14.25 -4.95
N PRO A 105 8.81 -13.63 -3.79
CA PRO A 105 8.76 -12.18 -3.64
C PRO A 105 9.95 -11.50 -4.35
N VAL A 106 9.83 -10.19 -4.57
CA VAL A 106 10.97 -9.35 -4.96
C VAL A 106 12.10 -9.51 -3.93
N ASP A 107 13.32 -9.75 -4.43
CA ASP A 107 14.51 -9.80 -3.59
C ASP A 107 14.81 -8.42 -3.01
N ARG A 108 14.94 -8.35 -1.68
CA ARG A 108 15.22 -7.10 -0.97
C ARG A 108 16.70 -6.78 -0.92
N ASP A 109 17.53 -7.80 -1.11
CA ASP A 109 18.99 -7.70 -1.08
C ASP A 109 19.55 -7.36 -2.47
N ASP A 110 18.71 -7.36 -3.51
CA ASP A 110 19.02 -6.93 -4.88
C ASP A 110 18.01 -5.85 -5.37
N PRO A 111 18.10 -4.60 -4.85
CA PRO A 111 17.18 -3.53 -5.22
C PRO A 111 17.26 -3.13 -6.69
N ASP A 112 18.39 -3.36 -7.36
CA ASP A 112 18.58 -3.07 -8.78
C ASP A 112 17.75 -4.00 -9.69
N SER A 113 17.34 -5.16 -9.15
CA SER A 113 16.43 -6.10 -9.82
C SER A 113 14.95 -5.78 -9.65
N ALA A 114 14.59 -4.69 -8.94
CA ALA A 114 13.21 -4.35 -8.65
C ALA A 114 12.38 -4.21 -9.94
N PRO A 115 11.21 -4.87 -10.03
CA PRO A 115 10.42 -4.95 -11.27
C PRO A 115 9.55 -3.70 -11.47
N TRP A 116 10.18 -2.54 -11.61
CA TRP A 116 9.50 -1.24 -11.68
C TRP A 116 8.54 -1.14 -12.88
N ALA A 117 8.94 -1.63 -14.05
CA ALA A 117 8.10 -1.61 -15.24
C ALA A 117 6.86 -2.51 -15.06
N GLU A 118 7.04 -3.71 -14.52
CA GLU A 118 5.95 -4.65 -14.29
C GLU A 118 4.99 -4.16 -13.20
N ALA A 119 5.50 -3.52 -12.14
CA ALA A 119 4.66 -2.88 -11.13
C ALA A 119 3.78 -1.77 -11.74
N GLY A 120 4.35 -0.92 -12.61
CA GLY A 120 3.60 0.10 -13.33
C GLY A 120 2.52 -0.50 -14.24
N ALA A 121 2.86 -1.54 -15.01
CA ALA A 121 1.91 -2.23 -15.88
C ALA A 121 0.78 -2.92 -15.10
N LEU A 122 1.09 -3.55 -13.96
CA LEU A 122 0.10 -4.21 -13.09
C LEU A 122 -0.89 -3.20 -12.50
N LEU A 123 -0.41 -2.04 -12.02
CA LEU A 123 -1.30 -0.98 -11.54
C LEU A 123 -2.19 -0.41 -12.65
N ALA A 124 -1.67 -0.21 -13.86
CA ALA A 124 -2.49 0.26 -14.97
C ALA A 124 -3.61 -0.74 -15.27
N ARG A 125 -3.30 -2.04 -15.32
CA ARG A 125 -4.30 -3.11 -15.49
C ARG A 125 -5.32 -3.14 -14.34
N LEU A 126 -4.88 -2.96 -13.10
CA LEU A 126 -5.79 -2.87 -11.95
C LEU A 126 -6.75 -1.68 -12.09
N HIS A 127 -6.24 -0.50 -12.42
CA HIS A 127 -7.00 0.76 -12.46
C HIS A 127 -7.94 0.87 -13.67
N THR A 128 -7.73 0.06 -14.71
CA THR A 128 -8.59 0.02 -15.90
C THR A 128 -9.78 -0.93 -15.73
N VAL A 129 -9.81 -1.74 -14.66
CA VAL A 129 -10.91 -2.66 -14.39
C VAL A 129 -12.15 -1.89 -13.92
N PRO A 130 -13.30 -1.97 -14.63
CA PRO A 130 -14.50 -1.23 -14.24
C PRO A 130 -15.08 -1.78 -12.93
N PRO A 131 -15.19 -0.99 -11.85
CA PRO A 131 -15.70 -1.47 -10.56
C PRO A 131 -17.10 -2.10 -10.63
N ALA A 132 -17.95 -1.62 -11.54
CA ALA A 132 -19.30 -2.14 -11.74
C ALA A 132 -19.35 -3.61 -12.22
N ARG A 133 -18.22 -4.16 -12.69
CA ARG A 133 -18.09 -5.57 -13.11
C ARG A 133 -17.55 -6.49 -12.01
N LEU A 134 -17.25 -5.95 -10.83
CA LEU A 134 -16.71 -6.69 -9.70
C LEU A 134 -17.83 -7.07 -8.72
N PRO A 135 -17.61 -8.10 -7.88
CA PRO A 135 -18.60 -8.50 -6.90
C PRO A 135 -18.87 -7.37 -5.89
N GLY A 136 -20.12 -6.92 -5.77
CA GLY A 136 -20.52 -5.83 -4.87
C GLY A 136 -19.80 -4.50 -5.16
N PRO A 137 -20.09 -3.42 -4.44
CA PRO A 137 -19.20 -2.27 -4.43
C PRO A 137 -17.99 -2.60 -3.52
N PRO A 138 -16.74 -2.64 -4.04
CA PRO A 138 -15.59 -2.82 -3.18
C PRO A 138 -15.56 -1.74 -2.08
N PRO A 139 -15.03 -2.04 -0.88
CA PRO A 139 -14.86 -1.03 0.16
C PRO A 139 -14.00 0.13 -0.36
N GLN A 140 -13.97 1.26 0.34
CA GLN A 140 -13.00 2.31 0.01
C GLN A 140 -11.57 1.79 0.24
N MET A 141 -10.64 2.18 -0.63
CA MET A 141 -9.22 1.90 -0.40
C MET A 141 -8.74 2.64 0.85
N ARG A 142 -7.79 2.07 1.57
CA ARG A 142 -7.45 2.53 2.92
C ARG A 142 -6.33 3.57 2.99
N GLY A 143 -5.69 3.90 1.87
CA GLY A 143 -4.57 4.84 1.77
C GLY A 143 -4.70 6.12 2.62
N PRO A 144 -5.67 7.02 2.34
CA PRO A 144 -5.84 8.25 3.12
C PRO A 144 -6.10 8.03 4.62
N VAL A 145 -6.84 6.98 4.97
CA VAL A 145 -7.09 6.61 6.38
C VAL A 145 -5.81 6.10 7.05
N SER A 146 -4.96 5.36 6.32
CA SER A 146 -3.66 4.91 6.79
C SER A 146 -2.71 6.08 7.06
N ALA A 147 -2.72 7.12 6.21
CA ALA A 147 -1.99 8.35 6.45
C ALA A 147 -2.47 9.09 7.71
N ALA A 148 -3.79 9.27 7.87
CA ALA A 148 -4.37 9.88 9.07
C ALA A 148 -4.02 9.11 10.35
N ARG A 149 -4.09 7.77 10.31
CA ARG A 149 -3.69 6.90 11.43
C ARG A 149 -2.22 7.02 11.76
N ALA A 150 -1.34 7.23 10.78
CA ALA A 150 0.09 7.44 11.04
C ALA A 150 0.31 8.76 11.80
N VAL A 151 -0.33 9.84 11.39
CA VAL A 151 -0.25 11.15 12.08
C VAL A 151 -0.83 11.06 13.50
N ALA A 152 -1.98 10.43 13.68
CA ALA A 152 -2.56 10.22 15.01
C ALA A 152 -1.63 9.39 15.93
N ARG A 153 -0.97 8.36 15.40
CA ARG A 153 0.01 7.56 16.16
C ARG A 153 1.25 8.35 16.54
N MET A 154 1.74 9.22 15.67
CA MET A 154 2.84 10.14 15.97
C MET A 154 2.47 11.07 17.14
N LEU A 155 1.30 11.70 17.07
CA LEU A 155 0.79 12.60 18.13
C LEU A 155 0.51 11.86 19.45
N ALA A 156 0.15 10.58 19.41
CA ALA A 156 0.01 9.77 20.61
C ALA A 156 1.36 9.41 21.26
N SER A 157 2.46 9.48 20.50
CA SER A 157 3.80 9.11 20.95
C SER A 157 4.63 10.32 21.42
N GLY A 158 4.12 11.54 21.30
CA GLY A 158 4.81 12.77 21.69
C GLY A 158 4.17 14.03 21.07
N PRO A 159 4.81 15.20 21.18
CA PRO A 159 4.25 16.46 20.66
C PRO A 159 4.04 16.51 19.14
N GLY A 160 4.55 15.53 18.40
CA GLY A 160 4.56 15.49 16.94
C GLY A 160 5.68 16.35 16.35
N ASP A 161 6.12 15.99 15.14
CA ASP A 161 7.10 16.80 14.42
C ASP A 161 6.42 18.00 13.73
N PRO A 162 6.86 19.25 13.99
CA PRO A 162 6.22 20.44 13.42
C PRO A 162 6.19 20.47 11.88
N ALA A 163 7.22 19.95 11.22
CA ALA A 163 7.29 19.92 9.77
C ALA A 163 6.32 18.91 9.18
N VAL A 164 6.20 17.74 9.83
CA VAL A 164 5.20 16.72 9.46
C VAL A 164 3.78 17.28 9.60
N LEU A 165 3.49 17.98 10.70
CA LEU A 165 2.18 18.60 10.93
C LEU A 165 1.88 19.73 9.93
N ALA A 166 2.86 20.60 9.65
CA ALA A 166 2.70 21.66 8.65
C ALA A 166 2.43 21.08 7.25
N ALA A 167 3.18 20.04 6.85
CA ALA A 167 2.95 19.33 5.60
C ALA A 167 1.56 18.65 5.57
N TRP A 168 1.13 18.01 6.67
CA TRP A 168 -0.19 17.39 6.82
C TRP A 168 -1.34 18.38 6.65
N HIS A 169 -1.35 19.47 7.41
CA HIS A 169 -2.32 20.57 7.25
C HIS A 169 -2.24 21.20 5.86
N GLY A 170 -1.09 21.03 5.20
CA GLY A 170 -0.84 21.42 3.84
C GLY A 170 -1.64 20.67 2.76
N LEU A 171 -2.18 19.49 3.06
CA LEU A 171 -2.83 18.59 2.09
C LEU A 171 -4.28 19.00 1.77
N PRO A 172 -4.88 18.51 0.68
CA PRO A 172 -6.32 18.61 0.50
C PRO A 172 -7.07 17.67 1.48
N PRO A 173 -8.31 17.99 1.88
CA PRO A 173 -9.07 17.19 2.85
C PRO A 173 -9.25 15.72 2.46
N TRP A 174 -9.42 15.41 1.17
CA TRP A 174 -9.56 14.02 0.71
C TRP A 174 -8.31 13.18 0.99
N ALA A 175 -7.11 13.77 0.85
CA ALA A 175 -5.84 13.08 1.09
C ALA A 175 -5.59 12.87 2.59
N ARG A 176 -6.27 13.64 3.44
CA ARG A 176 -6.29 13.46 4.89
C ARG A 176 -7.35 12.48 5.39
N GLY A 177 -8.19 11.93 4.50
CA GLY A 177 -9.34 11.11 4.90
C GLY A 177 -10.46 11.90 5.57
N GLU A 178 -10.50 13.23 5.41
CA GLU A 178 -11.51 14.12 6.00
C GLU A 178 -12.67 14.41 5.03
N ALA A 179 -12.51 14.06 3.75
CA ALA A 179 -13.52 14.22 2.71
C ALA A 179 -13.51 13.01 1.75
N PRO A 180 -14.59 12.78 1.00
CA PRO A 180 -14.61 11.76 -0.04
C PRO A 180 -13.49 11.94 -1.06
N GLN A 181 -12.96 10.82 -1.55
CA GLN A 181 -11.97 10.83 -2.61
C GLN A 181 -12.60 11.26 -3.94
N PRO A 182 -11.87 12.02 -4.79
CA PRO A 182 -12.43 12.61 -6.01
C PRO A 182 -12.78 11.59 -7.09
N ARG A 183 -12.13 10.42 -7.07
CA ARG A 183 -12.35 9.32 -8.01
C ARG A 183 -12.67 8.02 -7.26
N GLN A 184 -13.29 7.09 -7.98
CA GLN A 184 -13.75 5.79 -7.48
C GLN A 184 -13.22 4.67 -8.39
N VAL A 185 -11.90 4.64 -8.57
CA VAL A 185 -11.18 3.63 -9.35
C VAL A 185 -10.76 2.49 -8.42
N LEU A 186 -10.69 1.25 -8.91
CA LEU A 186 -10.11 0.16 -8.13
C LEU A 186 -8.61 0.40 -7.93
N CYS A 187 -8.19 0.57 -6.68
CA CYS A 187 -6.83 0.83 -6.26
C CYS A 187 -6.35 -0.25 -5.28
N HIS A 188 -5.06 -0.53 -5.30
CA HIS A 188 -4.35 -1.41 -4.37
C HIS A 188 -4.37 -0.87 -2.94
N GLY A 189 -4.15 0.43 -2.76
CA GLY A 189 -4.28 1.15 -1.49
C GLY A 189 -3.00 1.31 -0.67
N ASP A 190 -2.00 0.43 -0.84
CA ASP A 190 -0.70 0.53 -0.16
C ASP A 190 0.48 -0.05 -0.97
N LEU A 191 0.55 0.18 -2.28
CA LEU A 191 1.61 -0.44 -3.11
C LEU A 191 3.04 -0.18 -2.55
N HIS A 192 3.80 -1.27 -2.41
CA HIS A 192 5.26 -1.26 -2.30
C HIS A 192 5.89 -2.51 -2.97
N MET A 193 7.18 -2.49 -3.29
CA MET A 193 7.83 -3.60 -4.04
C MET A 193 7.74 -4.97 -3.35
N GLY A 194 7.62 -4.98 -2.02
CA GLY A 194 7.40 -6.20 -1.24
C GLY A 194 6.01 -6.83 -1.39
N GLN A 195 5.10 -6.24 -2.18
CA GLN A 195 3.77 -6.75 -2.50
C GLN A 195 3.67 -7.29 -3.93
N LEU A 196 4.81 -7.63 -4.53
CA LEU A 196 4.87 -8.36 -5.79
C LEU A 196 5.46 -9.74 -5.54
N VAL A 197 4.87 -10.76 -6.17
CA VAL A 197 5.43 -12.11 -6.23
C VAL A 197 5.36 -12.66 -7.64
N ARG A 198 6.35 -13.47 -8.03
CA ARG A 198 6.26 -14.32 -9.22
C ARG A 198 5.44 -15.56 -8.90
N HIS A 199 4.46 -15.86 -9.74
CA HIS A 199 3.67 -17.07 -9.61
C HIS A 199 3.26 -17.67 -10.97
N PRO A 200 3.48 -18.99 -11.20
CA PRO A 200 4.19 -19.92 -10.31
C PRO A 200 5.69 -19.59 -10.23
N ALA A 201 6.29 -19.74 -9.05
CA ALA A 201 7.74 -19.52 -8.88
C ALA A 201 8.58 -20.59 -9.62
N PRO A 202 9.80 -20.28 -10.07
CA PRO A 202 10.43 -18.96 -10.02
C PRO A 202 10.11 -18.07 -11.24
N ASP A 203 9.71 -18.66 -12.35
CA ASP A 203 9.70 -17.98 -13.66
C ASP A 203 8.33 -17.39 -14.07
N GLY A 204 7.32 -17.49 -13.20
CA GLY A 204 5.98 -17.00 -13.48
C GLY A 204 5.90 -15.47 -13.62
N PRO A 205 4.78 -14.96 -14.17
CA PRO A 205 4.51 -13.54 -14.19
C PRO A 205 4.44 -12.96 -12.77
N TRP A 206 4.72 -11.66 -12.67
CA TRP A 206 4.48 -10.90 -11.46
C TRP A 206 2.98 -10.72 -11.21
N CYS A 207 2.59 -10.88 -9.95
CA CYS A 207 1.25 -10.59 -9.45
C CYS A 207 1.35 -9.70 -8.21
N LEU A 208 0.37 -8.82 -8.05
CA LEU A 208 0.15 -8.05 -6.83
C LEU A 208 -0.44 -8.97 -5.73
N ILE A 209 -0.01 -8.76 -4.49
CA ILE A 209 -0.50 -9.43 -3.28
C ILE A 209 -0.86 -8.41 -2.21
N ASP A 210 -1.34 -8.87 -1.06
CA ASP A 210 -1.63 -8.01 0.10
C ASP A 210 -2.83 -7.07 -0.08
N VAL A 211 -3.99 -7.68 -0.40
CA VAL A 211 -5.23 -6.97 -0.75
C VAL A 211 -5.97 -6.33 0.43
N ASP A 212 -5.34 -6.16 1.60
CA ASP A 212 -6.02 -5.69 2.83
C ASP A 212 -6.55 -4.26 2.70
N ASP A 213 -5.85 -3.45 1.90
CA ASP A 213 -6.16 -2.05 1.65
C ASP A 213 -6.81 -1.80 0.28
N LEU A 214 -7.03 -2.87 -0.50
CA LEU A 214 -7.68 -2.84 -1.81
C LEU A 214 -9.07 -2.23 -1.71
N GLY A 215 -9.41 -1.35 -2.65
CA GLY A 215 -10.73 -0.74 -2.67
C GLY A 215 -10.89 0.36 -3.70
N LEU A 216 -12.00 1.08 -3.63
CA LEU A 216 -12.26 2.23 -4.50
C LEU A 216 -11.60 3.50 -3.97
N GLY A 217 -10.98 4.28 -4.85
CA GLY A 217 -10.48 5.61 -4.52
C GLY A 217 -9.72 6.31 -5.64
N GLU A 218 -8.83 7.21 -5.22
CA GLU A 218 -7.97 8.03 -6.05
C GLU A 218 -6.73 7.23 -6.53
N PRO A 219 -6.61 6.88 -7.82
CA PRO A 219 -5.55 6.00 -8.32
C PRO A 219 -4.15 6.61 -8.26
N ALA A 220 -4.01 7.94 -8.13
CA ALA A 220 -2.72 8.57 -7.87
C ALA A 220 -2.07 8.06 -6.56
N TRP A 221 -2.86 7.52 -5.63
CA TRP A 221 -2.35 6.99 -4.37
C TRP A 221 -1.42 5.79 -4.55
N ASP A 222 -1.70 4.89 -5.49
CA ASP A 222 -0.84 3.73 -5.74
C ASP A 222 0.48 4.12 -6.43
N LEU A 223 0.54 5.29 -7.04
CA LEU A 223 1.76 5.87 -7.61
C LEU A 223 2.52 6.73 -6.59
N ALA A 224 1.92 7.01 -5.43
CA ALA A 224 2.45 7.98 -4.47
C ALA A 224 3.82 7.59 -3.91
N ARG A 225 4.08 6.29 -3.72
CA ARG A 225 5.37 5.79 -3.17
C ARG A 225 6.53 6.02 -4.11
N PRO A 226 6.53 5.51 -5.36
CA PRO A 226 7.60 5.80 -6.29
C PRO A 226 7.69 7.31 -6.59
N ALA A 227 6.58 8.03 -6.70
CA ALA A 227 6.60 9.47 -6.91
C ALA A 227 7.27 10.22 -5.74
N MET A 228 6.92 9.87 -4.50
CA MET A 228 7.52 10.46 -3.30
C MET A 228 9.01 10.16 -3.20
N TRP A 229 9.44 8.92 -3.47
CA TRP A 229 10.86 8.58 -3.49
C TRP A 229 11.62 9.33 -4.58
N PHE A 230 11.05 9.45 -5.78
CA PHE A 230 11.65 10.23 -6.86
C PHE A 230 11.79 11.72 -6.47
N ALA A 231 10.74 12.34 -5.91
CA ALA A 231 10.80 13.72 -5.41
C ALA A 231 11.79 13.91 -4.24
N ALA A 232 12.00 12.86 -3.43
CA ALA A 232 12.96 12.87 -2.34
C ALA A 232 14.40 12.58 -2.78
N GLY A 233 14.63 12.22 -4.05
CA GLY A 233 15.94 11.79 -4.55
C GLY A 233 16.35 10.37 -4.12
N LEU A 234 15.39 9.55 -3.70
CA LEU A 234 15.58 8.18 -3.22
C LEU A 234 15.32 7.10 -4.29
N LEU A 235 14.75 7.49 -5.44
CA LEU A 235 14.51 6.59 -6.57
C LEU A 235 15.28 7.10 -7.80
N ASP A 236 16.00 6.20 -8.46
CA ASP A 236 16.72 6.50 -9.69
C ASP A 236 15.76 7.04 -10.77
N PRO A 237 16.09 8.15 -11.47
CA PRO A 237 15.24 8.70 -12.52
C PRO A 237 14.89 7.71 -13.64
N ALA A 238 15.79 6.77 -13.98
CA ALA A 238 15.53 5.72 -14.96
C ALA A 238 14.48 4.73 -14.46
N ASP A 239 14.50 4.35 -13.18
CA ASP A 239 13.49 3.47 -12.58
C ASP A 239 12.13 4.14 -12.46
N TRP A 240 12.11 5.41 -12.05
CA TRP A 240 10.89 6.21 -12.12
C TRP A 240 10.34 6.27 -13.55
N GLY A 241 11.21 6.49 -14.54
CA GLY A 241 10.86 6.50 -15.96
C GLY A 241 10.30 5.15 -16.44
N ARG A 242 10.89 4.02 -16.04
CA ARG A 242 10.41 2.66 -16.36
C ARG A 242 9.02 2.41 -15.78
N PHE A 243 8.82 2.71 -14.49
CA PHE A 243 7.54 2.55 -13.80
C PHE A 243 6.44 3.41 -14.45
N LEU A 244 6.68 4.73 -14.57
CA LEU A 244 5.70 5.66 -15.11
C LEU A 244 5.40 5.39 -16.59
N GLY A 245 6.43 5.04 -17.36
CA GLY A 245 6.30 4.68 -18.77
C GLY A 245 5.41 3.45 -18.97
N ALA A 246 5.65 2.38 -18.19
CA ALA A 246 4.83 1.18 -18.25
C ALA A 246 3.38 1.42 -17.78
N TYR A 247 3.20 2.24 -16.73
CA TYR A 247 1.87 2.63 -16.26
C TYR A 247 1.07 3.37 -17.34
N ARG A 248 1.70 4.34 -18.03
CA ARG A 248 1.09 5.08 -19.15
C ARG A 248 0.80 4.19 -20.35
N ALA A 249 1.74 3.33 -20.72
CA ALA A 249 1.58 2.37 -21.82
C ALA A 249 0.40 1.40 -21.57
N GLY A 250 0.15 1.04 -20.32
CA GLY A 250 -1.02 0.26 -19.91
C GLY A 250 -2.35 1.02 -19.84
N GLY A 251 -2.38 2.31 -20.21
CA GLY A 251 -3.58 3.15 -20.17
C GLY A 251 -4.01 3.57 -18.77
N GLY A 252 -3.08 3.61 -17.82
CA GLY A 252 -3.36 3.94 -16.43
C GLY A 252 -3.99 5.34 -16.26
N PRO A 253 -5.16 5.46 -15.61
CA PRO A 253 -5.91 6.73 -15.56
C PRO A 253 -5.39 7.72 -14.52
N ALA A 254 -4.40 7.38 -13.70
CA ALA A 254 -3.94 8.26 -12.62
C ALA A 254 -3.31 9.57 -13.10
N VAL A 255 -2.68 9.54 -14.27
CA VAL A 255 -1.88 10.63 -14.87
C VAL A 255 -2.20 10.72 -16.37
N PRO A 256 -1.90 11.86 -17.03
CA PRO A 256 -2.03 11.96 -18.48
C PRO A 256 -1.07 10.99 -19.19
N ALA A 257 -1.45 10.59 -20.42
CA ALA A 257 -0.66 9.68 -21.26
C ALA A 257 0.73 10.23 -21.60
N ASP A 258 0.84 11.56 -21.68
CA ASP A 258 2.06 12.32 -21.95
C ASP A 258 2.13 13.57 -21.05
N GLY A 259 3.25 14.28 -21.10
CA GLY A 259 3.47 15.51 -20.34
C GLY A 259 3.75 15.30 -18.84
N ASP A 260 3.53 16.36 -18.07
CA ASP A 260 3.86 16.42 -16.64
C ASP A 260 2.85 15.65 -15.78
N PRO A 261 3.27 14.60 -15.03
CA PRO A 261 2.38 13.86 -14.15
C PRO A 261 2.10 14.59 -12.81
N TRP A 262 2.93 15.55 -12.41
CA TRP A 262 2.92 16.11 -11.06
C TRP A 262 1.63 16.80 -10.62
N PRO A 263 0.88 17.51 -11.48
CA PRO A 263 -0.41 18.08 -11.09
C PRO A 263 -1.41 17.03 -10.56
N HIS A 264 -1.24 15.76 -10.93
CA HIS A 264 -2.09 14.65 -10.49
C HIS A 264 -1.49 13.89 -9.30
N LEU A 265 -0.16 13.85 -9.18
CA LEU A 265 0.55 13.05 -8.17
C LEU A 265 0.88 13.82 -6.89
N ASP A 266 1.02 15.16 -6.94
CA ASP A 266 1.56 15.98 -5.84
C ASP A 266 0.87 15.69 -4.49
N ALA A 267 -0.46 15.77 -4.46
CA ALA A 267 -1.22 15.59 -3.22
C ALA A 267 -1.00 14.21 -2.60
N ALA A 268 -1.00 13.15 -3.41
CA ALA A 268 -0.82 11.78 -2.94
C ALA A 268 0.63 11.53 -2.50
N ALA A 269 1.62 11.98 -3.29
CA ALA A 269 3.04 11.86 -2.97
C ALA A 269 3.39 12.57 -1.65
N ARG A 270 2.87 13.78 -1.43
CA ARG A 270 3.03 14.53 -0.19
C ARG A 270 2.33 13.86 0.99
N ALA A 271 1.13 13.32 0.79
CA ALA A 271 0.43 12.58 1.84
C ALA A 271 1.22 11.34 2.27
N LEU A 272 1.85 10.63 1.33
CA LEU A 272 2.68 9.49 1.66
C LEU A 272 4.02 9.87 2.31
N ALA A 273 4.61 11.01 1.94
CA ALA A 273 5.77 11.56 2.64
C ALA A 273 5.43 11.81 4.12
N VAL A 274 4.29 12.45 4.38
CA VAL A 274 3.78 12.68 5.73
C VAL A 274 3.51 11.37 6.46
N GLN A 275 2.83 10.41 5.85
CA GLN A 275 2.56 9.10 6.43
C GLN A 275 3.86 8.38 6.84
N THR A 276 4.86 8.40 5.95
CA THR A 276 6.14 7.72 6.16
C THR A 276 6.92 8.40 7.28
N ALA A 277 7.05 9.73 7.26
CA ALA A 277 7.71 10.50 8.32
C ALA A 277 7.00 10.33 9.68
N ALA A 278 5.67 10.43 9.73
CA ALA A 278 4.90 10.25 10.96
C ALA A 278 5.08 8.85 11.56
N THR A 279 5.12 7.83 10.70
CA THR A 279 5.38 6.45 11.13
C THR A 279 6.81 6.31 11.69
N ALA A 280 7.81 6.89 11.02
CA ALA A 280 9.20 6.85 11.48
C ALA A 280 9.38 7.57 12.83
N VAL A 281 8.82 8.77 12.98
CA VAL A 281 8.86 9.53 14.24
C VAL A 281 8.18 8.76 15.38
N ALA A 282 7.00 8.18 15.12
CA ALA A 282 6.30 7.38 16.14
C ALA A 282 7.12 6.16 16.59
N LYS A 283 7.73 5.44 15.64
CA LYS A 283 8.59 4.28 15.94
C LYS A 283 9.85 4.67 16.71
N ALA A 284 10.56 5.69 16.25
CA ALA A 284 11.77 6.18 16.90
C ALA A 284 11.51 6.64 18.34
N ALA A 285 10.38 7.31 18.58
CA ALA A 285 9.94 7.70 19.93
C ALA A 285 9.65 6.49 20.82
N GLN A 286 8.95 5.48 20.30
CA GLN A 286 8.63 4.25 21.04
C GLN A 286 9.88 3.43 21.38
N GLU A 287 10.86 3.41 20.47
CA GLU A 287 12.12 2.67 20.62
C GLU A 287 13.21 3.48 21.35
N GLY A 288 12.97 4.76 21.64
CA GLY A 288 13.93 5.64 22.30
C GLY A 288 15.21 5.86 21.47
N ARG A 289 15.10 5.86 20.13
CA ARG A 289 16.25 5.99 19.22
C ARG A 289 16.14 7.23 18.33
N ALA A 290 17.27 7.61 17.72
CA ALA A 290 17.30 8.57 16.63
C ALA A 290 16.73 7.97 15.33
N LEU A 291 16.31 8.84 14.41
CA LEU A 291 15.95 8.47 13.05
C LEU A 291 17.20 8.00 12.29
N ASP A 292 17.04 6.99 11.44
CA ASP A 292 18.09 6.58 10.51
C ASP A 292 18.17 7.53 9.29
N GLY A 293 19.15 7.32 8.41
CA GLY A 293 19.38 8.20 7.25
C GLY A 293 18.22 8.24 6.25
N ALA A 294 17.51 7.13 6.06
CA ALA A 294 16.36 7.07 5.16
C ALA A 294 15.14 7.76 5.79
N GLU A 295 14.88 7.49 7.07
CA GLU A 295 13.84 8.15 7.86
C GLU A 295 14.08 9.67 7.92
N GLN A 296 15.33 10.10 8.09
CA GLN A 296 15.73 11.50 8.07
C GLN A 296 15.49 12.15 6.70
N SER A 297 15.82 11.46 5.60
CA SER A 297 15.60 11.98 4.24
C SER A 297 14.11 12.23 3.93
N VAL A 298 13.23 11.35 4.43
CA VAL A 298 11.78 11.54 4.29
C VAL A 298 11.30 12.70 5.16
N LEU A 299 11.81 12.84 6.39
CA LEU A 299 11.48 13.99 7.24
C LEU A 299 11.93 15.32 6.62
N ASP A 300 13.12 15.36 6.01
CA ASP A 300 13.64 16.52 5.29
C ASP A 300 12.74 16.87 4.09
N THR A 301 12.17 15.86 3.44
CA THR A 301 11.17 16.05 2.38
C THR A 301 9.91 16.74 2.92
N CYS A 302 9.42 16.35 4.10
CA CYS A 302 8.31 17.06 4.77
C CYS A 302 8.66 18.52 5.09
N ARG A 303 9.90 18.83 5.51
CA ARG A 303 10.34 20.23 5.72
C ARG A 303 10.26 21.06 4.45
N ARG A 304 10.82 20.55 3.34
CA ARG A 304 10.74 21.22 2.03
C ARG A 304 9.30 21.46 1.60
N ILE A 305 8.42 20.46 1.79
CA ILE A 305 6.98 20.59 1.49
C ILE A 305 6.33 21.71 2.32
N ALA A 306 6.66 21.82 3.61
CA ALA A 306 6.13 22.86 4.48
C ALA A 306 6.62 24.27 4.08
N GLU A 307 7.88 24.40 3.67
CA GLU A 307 8.51 25.66 3.25
C GLU A 307 7.94 26.22 1.95
N VAL A 308 7.60 25.36 0.97
CA VAL A 308 6.95 25.77 -0.29
C VAL A 308 5.59 26.45 -0.01
N LYS A 309 4.88 26.04 1.06
CA LYS A 309 3.63 26.70 1.47
C LYS A 309 3.85 28.05 2.15
N CYS A 310 4.93 28.22 2.91
CA CYS A 310 5.25 29.51 3.54
C CYS A 310 5.68 30.57 2.51
N SER A 311 6.19 30.17 1.35
CA SER A 311 6.59 31.09 0.27
C SER A 311 5.47 31.43 -0.72
N SER A 312 4.32 30.73 -0.66
CA SER A 312 3.17 30.94 -1.55
C SER A 312 2.03 31.78 -0.95
N THR A 313 2.26 32.55 0.12
CA THR A 313 1.29 33.56 0.58
C THR A 313 1.05 34.59 -0.53
N PRO A 314 -0.20 34.96 -0.86
CA PRO A 314 -0.45 36.02 -1.84
C PRO A 314 0.10 37.33 -1.28
N GLY A 315 1.18 37.83 -1.87
CA GLY A 315 1.62 39.20 -1.67
C GLY A 315 0.54 40.14 -2.18
N ASP A 316 0.18 41.10 -1.34
CA ASP A 316 -0.58 42.30 -1.71
C ASP A 316 -0.07 42.85 -3.05
N ASP A 317 -0.94 42.84 -4.06
CA ASP A 317 -0.77 43.61 -5.29
C ASP A 317 -1.49 44.95 -5.10
N PRO A 318 -0.78 46.06 -4.76
CA PRO A 318 -1.41 47.36 -4.70
C PRO A 318 -1.63 47.85 -6.13
N ARG A 319 -2.79 47.53 -6.72
CA ARG A 319 -3.21 48.19 -7.96
C ARG A 319 -3.36 49.69 -7.70
N PRO A 320 -2.72 50.57 -8.48
CA PRO A 320 -2.93 52.00 -8.35
C PRO A 320 -4.33 52.36 -8.86
N ALA A 321 -5.05 53.16 -8.06
CA ALA A 321 -6.35 53.71 -8.41
C ALA A 321 -6.26 54.54 -9.70
N ARG A 322 -6.98 54.10 -10.74
CA ARG A 322 -7.25 54.94 -11.91
C ARG A 322 -8.26 56.01 -11.52
N THR A 323 -7.80 57.23 -11.34
CA THR A 323 -8.62 58.44 -11.37
C THR A 323 -9.18 58.62 -12.78
N ARG A 324 -10.51 58.62 -12.91
CA ARG A 324 -11.20 59.12 -14.11
C ARG A 324 -11.54 60.60 -13.88
N ARG A 325 -11.02 61.46 -14.75
CA ARG A 325 -11.72 62.65 -15.22
C ARG A 325 -12.49 62.28 -16.47
#